data_AF-A0A8T5QYP9-F1
#
_entry.id   AF-A0A8T5QYP9-F1
#
_cell.length_a   1.000
_cell.length_b   1.000
_cell.length_c   1.000
_cell.angle_alpha   90.00
_cell.angle_beta   90.00
_cell.angle_gamma   90.00
#
_symmetry.space_group_name_H-M   'P 1'
#
loop_
_entity.id
_entity.type
_entity.pdbx_description
1 polymer ?
#
loop_
_entity_poly.entity_id
_entity_poly.type
_entity_poly.pdbx_seq_one_letter_code
_entity_poly.pdbx_strand_id
1 'polypeptide(L)'
;DIARGIVIASLSDKSLNEDFNIGTNKETKMIELAKMLWDICKMKESFKVKYVSGFKHDIKRRVPDVSKISKILGFSPEIELIEGLREYVDWYRTKSLK
;
A
#
# COMPACT_ATOMS: atom_id res chain seq x y z
N ASP A 1 1.43 7.87 4.75
CA ASP A 1 2.13 6.91 5.64
C ASP A 1 3.58 6.62 5.32
N ILE A 2 3.94 6.07 4.16
CA ILE A 2 5.34 5.66 3.90
C ILE A 2 6.36 6.79 4.14
N ALA A 3 6.14 7.98 3.57
CA ALA A 3 7.02 9.12 3.79
C ALA A 3 7.11 9.53 5.28
N ARG A 4 5.99 9.53 6.00
CA ARG A 4 5.95 9.81 7.45
C ARG A 4 6.74 8.78 8.24
N GLY A 5 6.57 7.49 7.93
CA GLY A 5 7.33 6.40 8.54
C GLY A 5 8.83 6.52 8.29
N ILE A 6 9.23 6.89 7.06
CA ILE A 6 10.65 7.13 6.72
C ILE A 6 11.21 8.29 7.54
N VAL A 7 10.51 9.41 7.62
CA VAL A 7 10.94 10.58 8.39
C VAL A 7 11.07 10.22 9.88
N ILE A 8 10.08 9.56 10.46
CA ILE A 8 10.11 9.11 11.86
C ILE A 8 11.33 8.20 12.09
N ALA A 9 11.56 7.23 11.21
CA ALA A 9 12.68 6.30 11.36
C ALA A 9 14.03 6.98 11.16
N SER A 10 14.13 7.95 10.25
CA SER A 10 15.40 8.62 9.92
C SER A 10 15.83 9.64 10.98
N LEU A 11 14.88 10.24 11.70
CA LEU A 11 15.15 11.33 12.64
C LEU A 11 15.14 10.90 14.12
N SER A 12 14.91 9.62 14.40
CA SER A 12 14.86 9.10 15.76
C SER A 12 16.17 8.45 16.17
N ASP A 13 16.75 8.88 17.30
CA ASP A 13 17.93 8.23 17.90
C ASP A 13 17.68 6.75 18.23
N LYS A 14 16.42 6.38 18.49
CA LYS A 14 16.01 4.97 18.72
C LYS A 14 16.14 4.08 17.48
N SER A 15 16.45 4.66 16.32
CA SER A 15 16.66 3.91 15.08
C SER A 15 18.12 3.51 14.83
N LEU A 16 19.05 3.93 15.69
CA LEU A 16 20.46 3.64 15.52
C LEU A 16 20.70 2.12 15.52
N ASN A 17 21.27 1.60 14.43
CA ASN A 17 21.49 0.16 14.20
C ASN A 17 20.21 -0.70 14.17
N GLU A 18 19.07 -0.10 13.85
CA GLU A 18 17.79 -0.80 13.73
C GLU A 18 17.28 -0.78 12.29
N ASP A 19 16.64 -1.88 11.89
CA ASP A 19 15.83 -1.97 10.67
C ASP A 19 14.33 -1.94 11.02
N PHE A 20 13.50 -1.39 10.13
CA PHE A 20 12.06 -1.33 10.34
C PHE A 20 11.28 -1.62 9.07
N ASN A 21 10.25 -2.46 9.19
CA ASN A 21 9.23 -2.56 8.17
C ASN A 21 8.27 -1.37 8.28
N ILE A 22 8.10 -0.62 7.18
CA ILE A 22 7.12 0.47 7.08
C ILE A 22 6.01 0.04 6.14
N GLY A 23 4.78 -0.02 6.64
CA GLY A 23 3.62 -0.40 5.84
C GLY A 23 2.44 -0.79 6.71
N THR A 24 1.54 -1.57 6.12
CA THR A 24 0.39 -2.16 6.79
C THR A 24 0.56 -3.68 6.89
N ASN A 25 0.08 -4.26 8.00
CA ASN A 25 -0.05 -5.71 8.16
C ASN A 25 -1.41 -6.23 7.65
N LYS A 26 -2.25 -5.35 7.08
CA LYS A 26 -3.51 -5.73 6.45
C LYS A 26 -3.24 -6.35 5.08
N GLU A 27 -3.44 -7.65 4.99
CA GLU A 27 -3.33 -8.39 3.73
C GLU A 27 -4.44 -7.96 2.75
N THR A 28 -4.11 -7.87 1.46
CA THR A 28 -5.10 -7.59 0.41
C THR A 28 -4.78 -8.48 -0.78
N LYS A 29 -5.79 -9.19 -1.30
CA LYS A 29 -5.61 -10.01 -2.50
C LYS A 29 -5.59 -9.13 -3.75
N MET A 30 -4.84 -9.53 -4.76
CA MET A 30 -4.80 -8.81 -6.05
C MET A 30 -6.17 -8.62 -6.69
N ILE A 31 -7.05 -9.62 -6.56
CA ILE A 31 -8.43 -9.56 -7.06
C ILE A 31 -9.28 -8.50 -6.34
N GLU A 32 -9.09 -8.36 -5.02
CA GLU A 32 -9.79 -7.37 -4.19
C GLU A 32 -9.30 -5.97 -4.54
N LEU A 33 -7.99 -5.78 -4.66
CA LEU A 33 -7.39 -4.51 -5.09
C LEU A 33 -7.89 -4.09 -6.48
N ALA A 34 -7.92 -5.01 -7.45
CA ALA A 34 -8.42 -4.75 -8.79
C ALA A 34 -9.90 -4.37 -8.77
N LYS A 35 -10.71 -5.03 -7.94
CA LYS A 35 -12.14 -4.71 -7.78
C LYS A 35 -12.34 -3.34 -7.13
N MET A 36 -11.59 -3.00 -6.08
CA MET A 36 -11.64 -1.68 -5.45
C MET A 36 -11.34 -0.56 -6.46
N LEU A 37 -10.29 -0.71 -7.27
CA LEU A 37 -9.94 0.25 -8.31
C LEU A 37 -11.04 0.36 -9.38
N TRP A 38 -11.60 -0.77 -9.84
CA TRP A 38 -12.71 -0.78 -10.80
C TRP A 38 -13.90 0.05 -10.30
N ASP A 39 -14.27 -0.14 -9.03
CA ASP A 39 -15.40 0.54 -8.41
C ASP A 39 -15.11 2.04 -8.18
N ILE A 40 -13.90 2.41 -7.76
CA ILE A 40 -13.45 3.81 -7.65
C ILE A 40 -13.47 4.51 -9.01
N CYS A 41 -13.06 3.83 -10.06
CA CYS A 41 -13.04 4.37 -11.42
C CYS A 41 -14.45 4.57 -12.01
N LYS A 42 -15.50 4.00 -11.40
CA LYS A 42 -16.90 4.08 -11.85
C LYS A 42 -17.07 3.62 -13.31
N MET A 43 -16.43 2.50 -13.64
CA MET A 43 -16.54 1.89 -14.96
C MET A 43 -17.99 1.49 -15.25
N LYS A 44 -18.44 1.64 -16.50
CA LYS A 44 -19.82 1.31 -16.91
C LYS A 44 -19.99 -0.18 -17.17
N GLU A 45 -18.92 -0.84 -17.58
CA GLU A 45 -18.87 -2.26 -17.88
C GLU A 45 -18.88 -3.11 -16.60
N SER A 46 -19.19 -4.39 -16.74
CA SER A 46 -19.04 -5.34 -15.64
C SER A 46 -17.56 -5.64 -15.37
N PHE A 47 -17.21 -5.81 -14.09
CA PHE A 47 -15.87 -6.22 -13.69
C PHE A 47 -15.58 -7.64 -14.20
N LYS A 48 -14.60 -7.76 -15.09
CA LYS A 48 -14.14 -9.04 -15.67
C LYS A 48 -12.66 -9.22 -15.38
N VAL A 49 -12.26 -10.45 -15.06
CA VAL A 49 -10.87 -10.76 -14.73
C VAL A 49 -10.39 -11.93 -15.57
N LYS A 50 -9.19 -11.79 -16.12
CA LYS A 50 -8.44 -12.85 -16.78
C LYS A 50 -7.27 -13.24 -15.89
N TYR A 51 -7.28 -14.47 -15.40
CA TYR A 51 -6.15 -15.04 -14.68
C TYR A 51 -5.05 -15.43 -15.66
N VAL A 52 -3.82 -15.05 -15.35
CA VAL A 52 -2.62 -15.39 -16.12
C VAL A 52 -1.63 -16.09 -15.19
N SER A 53 -0.71 -16.88 -15.76
CA SER A 53 0.38 -17.47 -14.99
C SER A 53 1.23 -16.38 -14.35
N GLY A 54 1.49 -16.49 -13.06
CA GLY A 54 2.43 -15.60 -12.37
C GLY A 54 3.87 -15.77 -12.86
N PHE A 55 4.73 -14.83 -12.51
CA PHE A 55 6.15 -14.93 -12.83
C PHE A 55 6.84 -16.02 -12.01
N LYS A 56 7.86 -16.68 -12.58
CA LYS A 56 8.59 -17.79 -11.93
C LYS A 56 9.10 -17.46 -10.52
N HIS A 57 9.49 -16.21 -10.31
CA HIS A 57 10.08 -15.72 -9.06
C HIS A 57 9.17 -14.73 -8.33
N ASP A 58 7.87 -14.77 -8.59
CA ASP A 58 6.94 -13.85 -7.96
C ASP A 58 6.71 -14.18 -6.48
N ILE A 59 6.62 -13.14 -5.65
CA ILE A 59 6.33 -13.30 -4.23
C ILE A 59 4.83 -13.36 -4.07
N LYS A 60 4.34 -14.55 -3.70
CA LYS A 60 2.90 -14.85 -3.62
C LYS A 60 2.17 -14.09 -2.52
N ARG A 61 2.88 -13.66 -1.46
CA ARG A 61 2.31 -13.03 -0.28
C ARG A 61 3.30 -12.03 0.32
N ARG A 62 2.85 -10.80 0.56
CA ARG A 62 3.64 -9.74 1.23
C ARG A 62 2.81 -9.15 2.35
N VAL A 63 3.13 -9.54 3.58
CA VAL A 63 2.54 -8.98 4.80
C VAL A 63 3.68 -8.74 5.78
N PRO A 64 4.18 -7.51 5.91
CA PRO A 64 5.27 -7.22 6.83
C PRO A 64 4.81 -7.31 8.29
N ASP A 65 5.70 -7.77 9.17
CA ASP A 65 5.53 -7.55 10.60
C ASP A 65 5.95 -6.11 10.94
N VAL A 66 4.99 -5.30 11.33
CA VAL A 66 5.17 -3.88 11.70
C VAL A 66 5.19 -3.66 13.21
N SER A 67 5.24 -4.74 14.02
CA SER A 67 5.22 -4.64 15.49
C SER A 67 6.43 -3.88 16.04
N LYS A 68 7.61 -4.03 15.42
CA LYS A 68 8.85 -3.38 15.83
C LYS A 68 8.75 -1.85 15.72
N ILE A 69 8.35 -1.33 14.57
CA ILE A 69 8.26 0.12 14.34
C ILE A 69 7.16 0.76 15.18
N SER A 70 6.06 0.04 15.41
CA SER A 70 4.99 0.50 16.30
C SER A 70 5.45 0.61 17.74
N LYS A 71 6.16 -0.39 18.27
CA LYS A 71 6.65 -0.40 19.66
C LYS A 71 7.76 0.62 19.90
N ILE A 72 8.74 0.72 19.00
CA ILE A 72 9.95 1.52 19.23
C ILE A 72 9.73 2.99 18.84
N LEU A 73 9.06 3.22 17.70
CA LEU A 73 8.93 4.55 17.10
C LEU A 73 7.48 5.09 17.14
N GLY A 74 6.51 4.33 17.64
CA GLY A 74 5.12 4.77 17.71
C GLY A 74 4.45 4.91 16.34
N PHE A 75 5.04 4.35 15.28
CA PHE A 75 4.45 4.42 13.94
C PHE A 75 3.30 3.43 13.79
N SER A 76 2.18 3.93 13.29
CA SER A 76 1.09 3.11 12.73
C SER A 76 0.61 3.74 11.43
N PRO A 77 0.27 2.95 10.39
CA PRO A 77 -0.42 3.48 9.23
C PRO A 77 -1.76 4.10 9.66
N GLU A 78 -2.10 5.23 9.05
CA GLU A 78 -3.30 6.02 9.36
C GLU A 78 -4.28 6.06 8.19
N ILE A 79 -3.80 5.77 6.97
CA ILE A 79 -4.60 5.82 5.75
C ILE A 79 -5.05 4.41 5.37
N GLU A 80 -6.36 4.21 5.27
CA GLU A 80 -6.92 2.97 4.76
C GLU A 80 -6.63 2.83 3.26
N LEU A 81 -6.43 1.60 2.80
CA LEU A 81 -6.11 1.33 1.38
C LEU A 81 -7.11 1.98 0.42
N ILE A 82 -8.42 1.89 0.73
CA ILE A 82 -9.47 2.45 -0.12
C ILE A 82 -9.40 3.99 -0.22
N GLU A 83 -8.99 4.66 0.85
CA GLU A 83 -8.83 6.11 0.89
C GLU A 83 -7.64 6.53 0.02
N GLY A 84 -6.48 5.90 0.24
CA GLY A 84 -5.29 6.16 -0.58
C GLY A 84 -5.51 5.86 -2.08
N LEU A 85 -6.30 4.84 -2.43
CA LEU A 85 -6.66 4.55 -3.82
C LEU A 85 -7.56 5.63 -4.43
N ARG A 86 -8.50 6.20 -3.66
CA ARG A 86 -9.36 7.30 -4.12
C ARG A 86 -8.53 8.55 -4.40
N GLU A 87 -7.68 8.93 -3.45
CA GLU A 87 -6.76 10.07 -3.61
C GLU A 87 -5.86 9.89 -4.83
N TYR A 88 -5.30 8.68 -5.01
CA TYR A 88 -4.47 8.37 -6.17
C TYR A 88 -5.22 8.48 -7.49
N VAL A 89 -6.43 7.92 -7.60
CA VAL A 89 -7.24 7.99 -8.83
C VAL A 89 -7.61 9.43 -9.15
N ASP A 90 -8.00 10.22 -8.15
CA ASP A 90 -8.35 11.63 -8.34
C ASP A 90 -7.14 12.44 -8.80
N TRP A 91 -5.97 12.27 -8.14
CA TRP A 91 -4.72 12.86 -8.61
C TRP A 91 -4.38 12.45 -10.04
N TYR A 92 -4.48 11.16 -10.36
CA TYR A 92 -4.16 10.62 -11.68
C TYR A 92 -5.03 11.23 -12.78
N ARG A 93 -6.33 11.44 -12.52
CA ARG A 93 -7.26 12.11 -13.46
C ARG A 93 -6.90 13.56 -13.75
N THR A 94 -6.24 14.26 -12.82
CA THR A 94 -5.80 15.65 -13.04
C THR A 94 -4.53 15.76 -13.88
N LYS A 95 -3.82 14.65 -14.10
CA LYS A 95 -2.62 14.65 -14.94
C LYS A 95 -3.03 14.51 -16.41
N SER A 96 -2.74 15.53 -17.21
CA SER A 96 -2.64 15.32 -18.66
C SER A 96 -1.52 14.31 -18.90
N LEU A 97 -1.88 13.13 -19.41
CA LEU A 97 -0.92 12.21 -19.99
C LEU A 97 -0.19 13.00 -21.07
N LYS A 98 1.13 13.19 -20.88
CA LYS A 98 2.00 13.65 -21.97
C LYS A 98 2.18 12.52 -22.97
#